data_AF-A0A9C8MM12-F1
#
_entry.id   AF-A0A9C8MM12-F1
#
_cell.length_a   1.000
_cell.length_b   1.000
_cell.length_c   1.000
_cell.angle_alpha   90.00
_cell.angle_beta   90.00
_cell.angle_gamma   90.00
#
_symmetry.space_group_name_H-M   'P 1'
#
loop_
_entity.id
_entity.type
_entity.pdbx_description
1 polymer ?
#
loop_
_entity_poly.entity_id
_entity_poly.type
_entity_poly.pdbx_seq_one_letter_code
_entity_poly.pdbx_strand_id
1 'polypeptide(L)' 'MKFLVPHSFIQNRLKIAVVGVGGTGGEVMDALTRLDFGLKALGHPKGIHVTAFDADIVEPHNIGSMPR' A
#
# COMPACT_ATOMS: atom_id res chain seq x y z
N MET A 1 20.39 -12.81 7.66
CA MET A 1 19.79 -12.89 6.30
C MET A 1 19.94 -11.51 5.65
N LYS A 2 20.67 -11.39 4.52
CA LYS A 2 20.93 -10.10 3.86
C LYS A 2 19.97 -10.01 2.67
N PHE A 3 18.98 -9.12 2.75
CA PHE A 3 18.06 -8.89 1.64
C PHE A 3 18.75 -7.99 0.61
N LEU A 4 18.90 -8.48 -0.61
CA LEU A 4 19.37 -7.68 -1.73
C LEU A 4 18.19 -6.89 -2.27
N VAL A 5 18.23 -5.57 -2.05
CA VAL A 5 17.20 -4.67 -2.57
C VAL A 5 17.75 -4.01 -3.85
N PRO A 6 17.02 -4.04 -4.98
CA PRO A 6 17.46 -3.36 -6.18
C PRO A 6 17.71 -1.87 -5.91
N HIS A 7 18.80 -1.30 -6.43
CA HIS A 7 19.10 0.12 -6.23
C HIS A 7 17.99 1.05 -6.75
N SER A 8 17.26 0.59 -7.76
CA SER A 8 16.08 1.25 -8.32
C SER A 8 14.97 1.49 -7.29
N PHE A 9 14.92 0.70 -6.20
CA PHE A 9 13.91 0.86 -5.17
C PHE A 9 14.15 2.11 -4.32
N ILE A 10 15.38 2.63 -4.23
CA ILE A 10 15.70 3.86 -3.48
C ILE A 10 15.48 5.11 -4.34
N GLN A 11 15.64 4.98 -5.65
CA GLN A 11 15.56 6.11 -6.60
C GLN A 11 14.15 6.34 -7.14
N ASN A 12 13.32 5.30 -7.17
CA ASN A 12 12.00 5.32 -7.77
C ASN A 12 10.90 5.16 -6.73
N ARG A 13 9.69 5.58 -7.12
CA ARG A 13 8.49 5.29 -6.35
C ARG A 13 8.24 3.79 -6.38
N LEU A 14 8.14 3.14 -5.22
CA LEU A 14 7.79 1.72 -5.18
C LEU A 14 6.32 1.58 -5.58
N LYS A 15 6.04 0.80 -6.62
CA LYS A 15 4.68 0.50 -7.06
C LYS A 15 4.31 -0.88 -6.55
N ILE A 16 3.25 -0.98 -5.76
CA ILE A 16 2.79 -2.23 -5.15
C ILE A 16 1.34 -2.46 -5.58
N ALA A 17 1.07 -3.62 -6.16
CA ALA A 17 -0.29 -4.06 -6.43
C ALA A 17 -0.77 -4.93 -5.27
N VAL A 18 -1.89 -4.57 -4.65
CA VAL A 18 -2.56 -5.40 -3.63
C VAL A 18 -3.80 -5.99 -4.29
N VAL A 19 -3.96 -7.31 -4.25
CA VAL A 19 -5.12 -8.01 -4.83
C VAL A 19 -5.91 -8.65 -3.70
N GLY A 20 -7.18 -8.29 -3.58
CA GLY A 20 -8.08 -8.63 -2.47
C GLY A 20 -8.00 -7.59 -1.35
N VAL A 21 -8.96 -6.67 -1.32
CA VAL A 21 -9.05 -5.58 -0.31
C VAL A 21 -10.24 -5.76 0.63
N GLY A 22 -10.69 -7.01 0.83
CA GLY A 22 -11.67 -7.36 1.86
C GLY A 22 -11.08 -7.26 3.28
N GLY A 23 -11.68 -7.95 4.25
CA GLY A 23 -11.32 -7.84 5.68
C GLY A 23 -9.82 -7.96 6.02
N THR A 24 -9.06 -8.81 5.31
CA THR A 24 -7.60 -8.95 5.49
C THR A 24 -6.78 -7.93 4.69
N GLY A 25 -7.32 -7.40 3.60
CA GLY A 25 -6.65 -6.41 2.78
C GLY A 25 -6.46 -5.08 3.48
N GLY A 26 -7.33 -4.74 4.44
CA GLY A 26 -7.17 -3.58 5.32
C GLY A 26 -5.87 -3.61 6.13
N GLU A 27 -5.51 -4.76 6.71
CA GLU A 27 -4.26 -4.89 7.48
C GLU A 27 -3.02 -4.73 6.60
N VAL A 28 -3.08 -5.23 5.36
CA VAL A 28 -2.01 -5.04 4.36
C VAL A 28 -1.86 -3.58 3.99
N MET A 29 -2.97 -2.86 3.79
CA MET A 29 -2.96 -1.43 3.50
C MET A 29 -2.41 -0.60 4.67
N ASP A 30 -2.76 -0.97 5.91
CA ASP A 30 -2.23 -0.32 7.11
C ASP A 30 -0.72 -0.53 7.26
N ALA A 31 -0.25 -1.76 7.03
CA ALA A 31 1.18 -2.07 7.04
C ALA A 31 1.94 -1.28 5.96
N LEU A 32 1.40 -1.21 4.74
CA LEU A 32 1.99 -0.44 3.64
C LEU A 32 2.02 1.06 3.94
N THR A 33 1.01 1.59 4.62
CA THR A 33 0.95 2.99 5.04
C THR A 33 2.05 3.31 6.06
N ARG A 34 2.23 2.43 7.06
CA ARG A 34 3.33 2.58 8.04
C ARG A 34 4.70 2.47 7.36
N LEU A 35 4.83 1.61 6.36
CA LEU A 35 6.06 1.43 5.60
C LEU A 35 6.37 2.66 4.73
N ASP A 36 5.37 3.27 4.09
CA ASP A 36 5.55 4.52 3.35
C ASP A 36 6.01 5.66 4.26
N PHE A 37 5.40 5.77 5.45
CA PHE A 37 5.81 6.76 6.44
C PHE A 37 7.26 6.55 6.90
N GLY A 38 7.63 5.30 7.23
CA GLY A 38 9.00 4.95 7.61
C GLY A 38 10.01 5.23 6.49
N LEU A 39 9.69 4.88 5.24
CA LEU A 39 10.55 5.17 4.09
C LEU A 39 10.78 6.67 3.92
N LYS A 40 9.72 7.48 3.97
CA LYS A 40 9.83 8.94 3.86
C LYS A 40 10.63 9.54 5.00
N ALA A 41 10.39 9.09 6.24
CA ALA A 41 11.15 9.54 7.41
C ALA A 41 12.66 9.21 7.31
N LEU A 42 13.01 8.11 6.64
CA LEU A 42 14.40 7.72 6.36
C LEU A 42 15.01 8.42 5.13
N GLY A 43 14.30 9.36 4.50
CA GLY A 43 14.79 10.13 3.36
C GLY A 43 14.49 9.53 1.99
N HIS A 44 13.58 8.56 1.90
CA HIS A 44 13.18 8.01 0.61
C HIS A 44 12.46 9.06 -0.24
N PRO A 45 12.93 9.35 -1.47
CA PRO A 45 12.51 10.54 -2.21
C PRO A 45 11.07 10.47 -2.74
N LYS A 46 10.51 9.26 -2.91
CA LYS A 46 9.26 9.06 -3.65
C LYS A 46 8.20 8.20 -2.93
N GLY A 47 8.50 7.71 -1.74
CA GLY A 47 7.66 6.75 -0.99
C GLY A 47 7.15 5.55 -1.81
N ILE A 48 5.97 5.06 -1.41
CA ILE A 48 5.22 3.96 -2.02
C ILE A 48 4.00 4.51 -2.77
N HIS A 49 3.57 3.78 -3.78
CA HIS A 49 2.27 3.93 -4.43
C HIS A 49 1.61 2.56 -4.53
N VAL A 50 0.44 2.45 -3.94
CA VAL A 50 -0.31 1.20 -3.89
C VAL A 50 -1.48 1.28 -4.87
N THR A 51 -1.63 0.25 -5.69
CA THR A 51 -2.81 0.02 -6.52
C THR A 51 -3.53 -1.19 -5.95
N ALA A 52 -4.72 -0.97 -5.40
CA ALA A 52 -5.51 -2.02 -4.80
C ALA A 52 -6.56 -2.52 -5.81
N PHE A 53 -6.66 -3.84 -5.98
CA PHE A 53 -7.61 -4.53 -6.83
C PHE A 53 -8.48 -5.37 -5.92
N ASP A 54 -9.80 -5.18 -5.99
CA ASP A 54 -10.75 -6.07 -5.34
C ASP A 54 -11.70 -6.63 -6.39
N ALA A 55 -12.00 -7.93 -6.30
CA ALA A 55 -12.94 -8.60 -7.19
C ALA A 55 -14.39 -8.49 -6.68
N ASP A 56 -14.60 -7.99 -5.46
CA ASP A 56 -15.94 -7.77 -4.93
C ASP A 56 -16.63 -6.58 -5.62
N ILE A 57 -17.83 -6.86 -6.15
CA ILE A 57 -18.78 -5.84 -6.59
C ILE A 57 -19.22 -5.10 -5.32
N VAL A 58 -19.22 -3.77 -5.35
CA VAL A 58 -19.65 -2.94 -4.21
C VAL A 58 -21.07 -3.33 -3.79
N GLU A 59 -21.19 -4.09 -2.70
CA GLU A 59 -22.46 -4.33 -2.03
C GLU A 59 -22.78 -3.15 -1.09
N PRO A 60 -24.07 -2.83 -0.83
CA PRO A 60 -24.50 -1.67 -0.04
C PRO A 60 -23.90 -1.56 1.37
N HIS A 61 -23.29 -2.64 1.88
CA HIS A 61 -22.60 -2.68 3.16
C HIS A 61 -21.31 -1.82 3.19
N ASN A 62 -20.70 -1.52 2.03
CA ASN A 62 -19.43 -0.78 1.93
C ASN A 62 -19.55 0.77 1.99
N ILE A 63 -20.75 1.33 2.24
CA ILE A 63 -21.01 2.79 2.25
C ILE A 63 -20.71 3.44 3.63
N GLY A 64 -19.93 2.77 4.48
CA GLY A 64 -19.71 3.23 5.87
C GLY A 64 -18.54 4.18 6.13
N SER A 65 -17.64 4.43 5.16
CA SER A 65 -16.37 5.13 5.45
C SER A 65 -15.92 6.16 4.41
N MET A 66 -16.79 6.57 3.48
CA MET A 66 -16.52 7.73 2.62
C MET A 66 -17.16 8.99 3.26
N PRO A 67 -16.38 9.95 3.79
CA PRO A 67 -16.93 11.25 4.15
C PRO A 67 -17.25 12.03 2.87
N ARG A 68 -18.41 12.72 2.88
CA ARG A 68 -18.80 13.71 1.86
C ARG A 68 -17.81 14.86 1.79
#